data_AF-A0A550BXD7-F1
#
_entry.id   AF-A0A550BXD7-F1
#
_cell.length_a   1.000
_cell.length_b   1.000
_cell.length_c   1.000
_cell.angle_alpha   90.00
_cell.angle_beta   90.00
_cell.angle_gamma   90.00
#
_symmetry.space_group_name_H-M   'P 1'
#
loop_
_entity.id
_entity.type
_entity.pdbx_description
1 polymer ?
#
loop_
_entity_poly.entity_id
_entity_poly.type
_entity_poly.pdbx_seq_one_letter_code
_entity_poly.pdbx_strand_id
1 'polypeptide(L)' 'LFPCAPHRPTLAVDINILDFTRLLFLNISPNVTAWCKATEVFLLTRQHKLNYTDNLRKRFAYALQWYTHLH' A
#
# COMPACT_ATOMS: atom_id res chain seq x y z
N LEU A 1 -10.84 26.36 -6.00
CA LEU A 1 -10.55 24.92 -5.84
C LEU A 1 -10.88 24.26 -7.17
N PHE A 2 -9.92 23.63 -7.87
CA PHE A 2 -10.22 22.99 -9.14
C PHE A 2 -11.18 21.80 -8.90
N PRO A 3 -12.29 21.69 -9.64
CA PRO A 3 -13.25 20.59 -9.47
C PRO A 3 -12.65 19.21 -9.76
N CYS A 4 -11.48 19.16 -10.41
CA CYS A 4 -10.77 17.94 -10.77
C CYS A 4 -9.53 17.65 -9.90
N ALA A 5 -9.25 18.48 -8.89
CA ALA A 5 -8.11 18.21 -8.01
C ALA A 5 -8.44 17.08 -7.03
N PRO A 6 -7.55 16.07 -6.88
CA PRO A 6 -7.77 15.00 -5.92
C PRO A 6 -7.95 15.59 -4.52
N HIS A 7 -9.11 15.35 -3.93
CA HIS A 7 -9.49 15.89 -2.62
C HIS A 7 -8.70 15.27 -1.45
N ARG A 8 -7.96 14.17 -1.71
CA ARG A 8 -7.14 13.46 -0.72
C ARG A 8 -5.76 13.19 -1.29
N PRO A 9 -4.69 13.18 -0.47
CA PRO A 9 -3.36 12.85 -0.97
C PRO A 9 -3.34 11.43 -1.53
N THR A 10 -2.68 11.30 -2.68
CA THR A 10 -2.44 10.03 -3.36
C THR A 10 -1.32 9.26 -2.66
N LEU A 11 -1.38 7.92 -2.71
CA LEU A 11 -0.32 7.04 -2.21
C LEU A 11 0.47 6.55 -3.43
N ALA A 12 1.76 6.80 -3.46
CA ALA A 12 2.66 6.17 -4.41
C ALA A 12 3.29 4.93 -3.76
N VAL A 13 3.29 3.80 -4.47
CA VAL A 13 3.95 2.57 -4.06
C VAL A 13 4.99 2.24 -5.12
N ASP A 14 6.22 1.96 -4.69
CA ASP A 14 7.29 1.54 -5.60
C ASP A 14 6.99 0.16 -6.20
N ILE A 15 7.27 -0.02 -7.49
CA ILE A 15 7.12 -1.28 -8.23
C ILE A 15 7.98 -2.37 -7.60
N ASN A 16 9.18 -2.03 -7.11
CA ASN A 16 10.06 -3.00 -6.46
C ASN A 16 9.43 -3.58 -5.17
N ILE A 17 8.69 -2.74 -4.44
CA ILE A 17 7.92 -3.18 -3.27
C ILE A 17 6.78 -4.10 -3.70
N LEU A 18 6.08 -3.76 -4.78
CA LEU A 18 4.99 -4.60 -5.29
C LEU A 18 5.49 -5.98 -5.69
N ASP A 19 6.61 -6.07 -6.42
CA ASP A 19 7.19 -7.36 -6.82
C ASP A 19 7.69 -8.16 -5.61
N PHE A 20 8.37 -7.51 -4.66
CA PHE A 20 8.78 -8.15 -3.40
C PHE A 20 7.58 -8.76 -2.66
N THR A 21 6.48 -8.01 -2.55
CA THR A 21 5.30 -8.46 -1.82
C THR A 21 4.53 -9.56 -2.54
N ARG A 22 4.55 -9.54 -3.88
CA ARG A 22 4.05 -10.64 -4.71
C ARG A 22 4.85 -11.91 -4.44
N LEU A 23 6.18 -11.84 -4.46
CA LEU A 23 7.06 -12.98 -4.16
C LEU A 23 6.88 -13.47 -2.72
N LEU A 24 6.72 -12.55 -1.76
CA LEU A 24 6.43 -12.88 -0.37
C LEU A 24 5.15 -13.72 -0.24
N PHE A 25 4.09 -13.31 -0.94
CA PHE A 25 2.79 -14.00 -0.90
C PHE A 25 2.74 -15.31 -1.70
N LEU A 26 3.75 -15.60 -2.52
CA LEU A 26 3.94 -16.94 -3.08
C LEU A 26 4.53 -17.92 -2.05
N ASN A 27 5.27 -17.41 -1.06
CA ASN A 27 5.94 -18.23 -0.05
C ASN A 27 5.20 -18.27 1.29
N ILE A 28 4.31 -17.30 1.55
CA ILE A 28 3.52 -17.17 2.78
C ILE A 28 2.07 -16.88 2.38
N SER A 29 1.10 -17.35 3.18
CA SER A 29 -0.31 -17.04 2.96
C SER A 29 -0.55 -15.53 2.72
N PRO A 30 -1.21 -15.13 1.63
CA PRO A 30 -1.39 -13.73 1.27
C PRO A 30 -2.23 -12.99 2.31
N ASN A 31 -1.56 -12.17 3.13
CA ASN A 31 -2.20 -11.37 4.16
C ASN A 31 -1.84 -9.88 4.02
N VAL A 32 -2.55 -9.21 3.12
CA VAL A 32 -2.40 -7.77 2.88
C VAL A 32 -2.66 -6.95 4.14
N THR A 33 -3.56 -7.39 5.02
CA THR A 33 -3.89 -6.66 6.25
C THR A 33 -2.73 -6.68 7.23
N ALA A 34 -2.15 -7.86 7.50
CA ALA A 34 -0.99 -7.98 8.36
C ALA A 34 0.21 -7.24 7.78
N TRP A 35 0.41 -7.34 6.46
CA TRP A 35 1.50 -6.63 5.81
C TRP A 35 1.35 -5.11 5.92
N CYS A 36 0.17 -4.57 5.62
CA CYS A 36 -0.10 -3.13 5.74
C CYS A 36 0.03 -2.64 7.18
N LYS A 37 -0.42 -3.43 8.17
CA LYS A 37 -0.28 -3.06 9.58
C LYS A 37 1.20 -3.01 10.00
N ALA A 38 2.01 -3.96 9.53
CA ALA A 38 3.45 -3.96 9.77
C ALA A 38 4.15 -2.77 9.12
N THR A 39 3.79 -2.41 7.88
CA THR A 39 4.36 -1.24 7.20
C THR A 39 3.92 0.08 7.83
N GLU A 40 2.66 0.20 8.28
CA GLU A 40 2.21 1.36 9.05
C GLU A 40 3.05 1.55 10.32
N VAL A 41 3.26 0.48 11.09
CA VAL A 41 4.11 0.52 12.29
C VAL A 41 5.55 0.88 11.94
N PHE A 42 6.12 0.31 10.87
CA PHE A 42 7.47 0.62 10.40
C PHE A 42 7.63 2.09 9.95
N LEU A 43 6.61 2.68 9.34
CA LEU A 43 6.63 4.09 8.96
C LEU A 43 6.48 5.00 10.17
N LEU A 44 5.62 4.61 11.13
CA LEU A 44 5.42 5.34 12.38
C LEU A 44 6.72 5.43 13.20
N THR A 45 7.51 4.36 13.28
CA THR A 45 8.80 4.40 13.99
C THR A 45 9.80 5.36 13.35
N ARG A 46 9.69 5.62 12.03
CA ARG A 46 10.49 6.60 11.29
C ARG A 46 9.90 8.01 11.29
N GLN A 47 8.93 8.30 12.16
CA GLN A 47 8.21 9.58 12.22
C GLN A 47 7.39 9.91 10.95
N HIS A 48 7.17 8.93 10.06
CA HIS A 48 6.28 9.07 8.92
C HIS A 48 4.85 8.71 9.35
N LYS A 49 4.14 9.69 9.92
CA LYS A 49 2.77 9.50 10.38
C LYS A 49 1.79 9.50 9.21
N LEU A 50 1.21 8.33 8.93
CA LEU A 50 0.04 8.23 8.07
C LEU A 50 -1.19 8.68 8.86
N ASN A 51 -1.61 9.93 8.67
CA ASN A 51 -2.78 10.51 9.34
C ASN A 51 -4.13 9.91 8.88
N TYR A 52 -4.11 8.93 7.99
CA TYR A 52 -5.31 8.36 7.38
C TYR A 52 -5.57 6.96 7.94
N THR A 53 -6.59 6.85 8.78
CA THR A 53 -7.11 5.55 9.20
C THR A 53 -7.65 4.78 7.98
N ASP A 54 -7.24 3.52 7.86
CA ASP A 54 -7.76 2.51 6.90
C ASP A 54 -7.50 2.71 5.39
N ASN A 55 -6.75 3.73 4.97
CA ASN A 55 -6.49 3.96 3.55
C ASN A 55 -5.28 3.18 3.00
N LEU A 56 -4.27 2.87 3.80
CA LEU A 56 -3.08 2.17 3.29
C LEU A 56 -3.45 0.79 2.78
N ARG A 57 -4.16 0.00 3.62
CA ARG A 57 -4.62 -1.34 3.26
C ARG A 57 -5.39 -1.37 1.94
N LYS A 58 -6.40 -0.50 1.77
CA LYS A 58 -7.22 -0.47 0.55
C LYS A 58 -6.39 -0.06 -0.67
N ARG A 59 -5.62 1.01 -0.56
CA ARG A 59 -4.83 1.55 -1.68
C ARG A 59 -3.73 0.59 -2.10
N PHE A 60 -3.04 -0.02 -1.14
CA PHE A 60 -2.02 -1.02 -1.40
C PHE A 60 -2.62 -2.29 -1.99
N ALA A 61 -3.77 -2.76 -1.48
CA ALA A 61 -4.48 -3.90 -2.06
C ALA A 61 -4.85 -3.66 -3.53
N TYR A 62 -5.37 -2.48 -3.85
CA TYR A 62 -5.66 -2.10 -5.25
C TYR A 62 -4.39 -2.05 -6.09
N ALA A 63 -3.32 -1.41 -5.59
CA ALA A 63 -2.05 -1.34 -6.32
C ALA A 63 -1.49 -2.73 -6.63
N LEU A 64 -1.50 -3.63 -5.63
CA LEU A 64 -1.06 -5.01 -5.79
C LEU A 64 -1.95 -5.78 -6.78
N GLN A 65 -3.27 -5.65 -6.67
CA GLN A 65 -4.21 -6.31 -7.57
C GLN A 65 -3.98 -5.88 -9.04
N TRP A 66 -3.87 -4.58 -9.30
CA TRP A 66 -3.62 -4.07 -10.65
C TRP A 66 -2.25 -4.48 -11.17
N TYR A 67 -1.21 -4.44 -10.31
CA TYR A 67 0.11 -4.92 -10.66
C TYR A 67 0.07 -6.40 -11.07
N THR A 68 -0.60 -7.26 -10.30
CA THR A 68 -0.73 -8.69 -10.61
C THR A 68 -1.61 -9.00 -11.82
N HIS A 69 -2.50 -8.08 -12.22
CA HIS A 69 -3.39 -8.28 -13.36
C HIS A 69 -2.79 -7.77 -14.67
N LEU A 70 -1.98 -6.73 -14.62
CA LEU A 70 -1.35 -6.09 -15.78
C LEU A 70 0.03 -6.69 -16.13
N HIS A 71 0.62 -7.50 -15.24
CA HIS A 71 1.90 -8.15 -15.39
C HIS A 71 1.73 -9.67 -15.55
#